data_AF-A0A6C0DVE7-F1
#
_entry.id   AF-A0A6C0DVE7-F1
#
_cell.length_a   1.000
_cell.length_b   1.000
_cell.length_c   1.000
_cell.angle_alpha   90.00
_cell.angle_beta   90.00
_cell.angle_gamma   90.00
#
_symmetry.space_group_name_H-M   'P 1'
#
loop_
_entity.id
_entity.type
_entity.pdbx_description
1 polymer ?
#
loop_
_entity_poly.entity_id
_entity_poly.type
_entity_poly.pdbx_seq_one_letter_code
_entity_poly.pdbx_strand_id
1 'polypeptide(L)'
;MNIDFLQRAIENDDNLNIINTNIKEIKDKKNSILQELGLKRDDLKSFHKKLNGYMYVDTINDLKYGRNIRWINLKQLDPIKITNGALLCDIKITSNGCSLVLKSFNTNFITLNFNEIIVFQKISDEEKIILKAVDYLDKQN
;
A
#
# COMPACT_ATOMS: atom_id res chain seq x y z
N MET A 1 11.79 23.98 1.67
CA MET A 1 11.50 22.67 2.31
C MET A 1 11.94 22.81 3.75
N ASN A 2 11.07 22.55 4.74
CA ASN A 2 11.43 22.79 6.14
C ASN A 2 12.29 21.61 6.67
N ILE A 3 13.54 21.89 7.01
CA ILE A 3 14.53 20.91 7.48
C ILE A 3 14.05 20.21 8.76
N ASP A 4 13.35 20.93 9.64
CA ASP A 4 12.81 20.38 10.90
C ASP A 4 11.70 19.35 10.68
N PHE A 5 11.02 19.42 9.52
CA PHE A 5 10.01 18.42 9.15
C PHE A 5 10.67 17.15 8.62
N LEU A 6 11.73 17.28 7.83
CA LEU A 6 12.52 16.14 7.35
C LEU A 6 13.18 15.40 8.50
N GLN A 7 13.76 16.15 9.44
CA GLN A 7 14.43 15.58 10.61
C GLN A 7 13.45 14.74 11.45
N ARG A 8 12.27 15.28 11.78
CA ARG A 8 11.21 14.53 12.49
C ARG A 8 10.69 13.31 11.72
N ALA A 9 10.60 13.40 10.40
CA ALA A 9 10.11 12.30 9.58
C ALA A 9 11.13 11.14 9.52
N ILE A 10 12.44 11.44 9.59
CA ILE A 10 13.53 10.45 9.63
C ILE A 10 13.67 9.81 11.02
N GLU A 11 13.42 10.57 12.08
CA GLU A 11 13.53 10.12 13.48
C GLU A 11 12.46 9.09 13.90
N ASN A 12 11.43 8.84 13.07
CA ASN A 12 10.42 7.83 13.35
C ASN A 12 10.86 6.46 12.80
N ASP A 13 11.09 5.49 13.68
CA ASP A 13 11.50 4.12 13.33
C ASP A 13 10.55 3.44 12.33
N ASP A 14 9.24 3.76 12.37
CA ASP A 14 8.26 3.25 11.40
C ASP A 14 8.64 3.64 9.95
N ASN A 15 9.34 4.75 9.76
CA ASN A 15 9.70 5.27 8.44
C ASN A 15 11.00 4.66 7.89
N LEU A 16 11.76 3.88 8.66
CA LEU A 16 12.99 3.23 8.18
C LEU A 16 12.77 2.38 6.93
N ASN A 17 11.65 1.66 6.86
CA ASN A 17 11.31 0.82 5.70
C ASN A 17 11.03 1.66 4.43
N ILE A 18 10.56 2.91 4.56
CA ILE A 18 10.31 3.77 3.40
C ILE A 18 11.53 4.54 2.95
N ILE A 19 12.51 4.74 3.85
CA ILE A 19 13.81 5.31 3.53
C ILE A 19 14.61 4.35 2.63
N ASN A 20 14.46 3.04 2.84
CA ASN A 20 15.13 2.00 2.06
C ASN A 20 14.48 1.69 0.70
N THR A 21 13.46 2.45 0.29
CA THR A 21 12.83 2.30 -1.03
C THR A 21 12.73 3.65 -1.73
N ASN A 22 12.38 3.66 -3.02
CA ASN A 22 12.16 4.90 -3.76
C ASN A 22 10.85 4.89 -4.55
N ILE A 23 10.47 6.06 -5.07
CA ILE A 23 9.21 6.26 -5.81
C ILE A 23 9.16 5.36 -7.07
N LYS A 24 10.31 5.12 -7.70
CA LYS A 24 10.40 4.30 -8.90
C LYS A 24 10.09 2.84 -8.58
N GLU A 25 10.73 2.28 -7.57
CA GLU A 25 10.53 0.90 -7.12
C GLU A 25 9.08 0.63 -6.70
N ILE A 26 8.47 1.55 -5.93
CA ILE A 26 7.05 1.46 -5.54
C ILE A 26 6.14 1.40 -6.78
N LYS A 27 6.42 2.23 -7.79
CA LYS A 27 5.65 2.26 -9.03
C LYS A 27 5.85 0.98 -9.83
N ASP A 28 7.08 0.49 -9.92
CA ASP A 28 7.44 -0.71 -10.68
C ASP A 28 6.79 -1.94 -10.07
N LYS A 29 6.95 -2.18 -8.75
CA LYS A 29 6.29 -3.29 -8.02
C LYS A 29 4.77 -3.28 -8.21
N LYS A 30 4.13 -2.11 -8.03
CA LYS A 30 2.68 -1.96 -8.23
C LYS A 30 2.27 -2.24 -9.68
N ASN A 31 3.05 -1.77 -10.64
CA ASN A 31 2.74 -2.00 -12.05
C ASN A 31 2.88 -3.47 -12.43
N SER A 32 3.93 -4.16 -11.97
CA SER A 32 4.14 -5.59 -12.24
C SER A 32 2.97 -6.43 -11.76
N ILE A 33 2.56 -6.28 -10.48
CA ILE A 33 1.45 -7.08 -9.93
C ILE A 33 0.10 -6.78 -10.60
N LEU A 34 -0.12 -5.54 -11.06
CA LEU A 34 -1.34 -5.19 -11.81
C LEU A 34 -1.32 -5.74 -13.24
N GLN A 35 -0.15 -5.89 -13.87
CA GLN A 35 -0.02 -6.51 -15.18
C GLN A 35 -0.21 -8.02 -15.11
N GLU A 36 0.25 -8.67 -14.04
CA GLU A 36 0.04 -10.11 -13.78
C GLU A 36 -1.45 -10.49 -13.71
N LEU A 37 -2.33 -9.55 -13.36
CA LEU A 37 -3.78 -9.75 -13.36
C LEU A 37 -4.41 -9.87 -14.76
N GLY A 38 -3.65 -9.66 -15.84
CA GLY A 38 -4.15 -9.80 -17.21
C GLY A 38 -5.26 -8.81 -17.59
N LEU A 39 -5.29 -7.64 -16.94
CA LEU A 39 -6.33 -6.62 -17.13
C LEU A 39 -6.27 -6.02 -18.55
N LYS A 40 -7.45 -5.66 -19.09
CA LYS A 40 -7.53 -4.83 -20.29
C LYS A 40 -6.86 -3.48 -20.04
N ARG A 41 -6.33 -2.86 -21.09
CA ARG A 41 -5.57 -1.60 -21.01
C ARG A 41 -6.32 -0.48 -20.29
N ASP A 42 -7.63 -0.34 -20.52
CA ASP A 42 -8.43 0.71 -19.90
C ASP A 42 -8.72 0.44 -18.42
N ASP A 43 -8.92 -0.83 -18.06
CA ASP A 43 -9.05 -1.23 -16.65
C ASP A 43 -7.74 -1.01 -15.89
N LEU A 44 -6.61 -1.35 -16.50
CA LEU A 44 -5.28 -1.11 -15.94
C LEU A 44 -5.05 0.40 -15.66
N LYS A 45 -5.38 1.28 -16.62
CA LYS A 45 -5.32 2.74 -16.42
C LYS A 45 -6.23 3.21 -15.30
N SER A 46 -7.46 2.69 -15.24
CA SER A 46 -8.43 3.00 -14.19
C SER A 46 -7.91 2.58 -12.81
N PHE A 47 -7.27 1.41 -12.73
CA PHE A 47 -6.71 0.85 -11.50
C PHE A 47 -5.54 1.69 -10.99
N HIS A 48 -4.62 2.09 -11.87
CA HIS A 48 -3.53 3.02 -11.54
C HIS A 48 -4.07 4.35 -10.98
N LYS A 49 -5.14 4.91 -11.57
CA LYS A 49 -5.78 6.13 -11.05
C LYS A 49 -6.37 5.92 -9.67
N LYS A 50 -7.05 4.79 -9.43
CA LYS A 50 -7.65 4.43 -8.12
C LYS A 50 -6.58 4.16 -7.05
N LEU A 51 -5.41 3.68 -7.44
CA LEU A 51 -4.28 3.36 -6.56
C LEU A 51 -3.21 4.45 -6.54
N ASN A 52 -3.57 5.67 -6.93
CA ASN A 52 -2.66 6.81 -6.80
C ASN A 52 -2.37 7.09 -5.32
N GLY A 53 -1.10 7.19 -4.97
CA GLY A 53 -0.65 7.32 -3.57
C GLY A 53 -0.76 6.03 -2.73
N TYR A 54 -0.98 4.88 -3.36
CA TYR A 54 -0.90 3.56 -2.73
C TYR A 54 0.34 2.80 -3.23
N MET A 55 0.91 2.00 -2.34
CA MET A 55 1.97 1.03 -2.62
C MET A 55 1.41 -0.39 -2.53
N TYR A 56 1.96 -1.30 -3.32
CA TYR A 56 1.72 -2.74 -3.16
C TYR A 56 2.48 -3.24 -1.92
N VAL A 57 1.86 -4.14 -1.16
CA VAL A 57 2.46 -4.79 0.01
C VAL A 57 2.39 -6.30 -0.18
N ASP A 58 3.56 -6.94 -0.23
CA ASP A 58 3.72 -8.39 -0.42
C ASP A 58 3.84 -9.15 0.92
N THR A 59 4.33 -8.48 1.96
CA THR A 59 4.64 -9.07 3.26
C THR A 59 3.86 -8.40 4.37
N ILE A 60 3.32 -9.19 5.29
CA ILE A 60 2.52 -8.70 6.43
C ILE A 60 3.32 -7.73 7.32
N ASN A 61 4.63 -7.95 7.45
CA ASN A 61 5.52 -7.12 8.26
C ASN A 61 5.62 -5.66 7.76
N ASP A 62 5.29 -5.41 6.49
CA ASP A 62 5.32 -4.07 5.89
C ASP A 62 3.98 -3.32 6.03
N LEU A 63 2.95 -3.99 6.56
CA LEU A 63 1.67 -3.36 6.85
C LEU A 63 1.77 -2.48 8.09
N LYS A 64 1.20 -1.27 7.98
CA LYS A 64 1.14 -0.28 9.05
C LYS A 64 -0.29 -0.11 9.52
N TYR A 65 -0.50 -0.25 10.83
CA TYR A 65 -1.80 0.00 11.47
C TYR A 65 -2.28 1.43 11.21
N GLY A 66 -3.60 1.62 11.17
CA GLY A 66 -4.20 2.92 10.93
C GLY A 66 -4.05 3.45 9.51
N ARG A 67 -3.54 2.65 8.56
CA ARG A 67 -3.49 3.00 7.14
C ARG A 67 -4.74 2.53 6.41
N ASN A 68 -5.11 3.26 5.36
CA ASN A 68 -6.17 2.82 4.46
C ASN A 68 -5.63 1.72 3.53
N ILE A 69 -6.32 0.60 3.50
CA ILE A 69 -6.00 -0.57 2.68
C ILE A 69 -7.06 -0.70 1.59
N ARG A 70 -6.61 -0.76 0.34
CA ARG A 70 -7.40 -1.22 -0.81
C ARG A 70 -6.92 -2.61 -1.19
N TRP A 71 -7.83 -3.44 -1.71
CA TRP A 71 -7.44 -4.79 -2.11
C TRP A 71 -8.18 -5.25 -3.36
N ILE A 72 -7.63 -6.29 -3.99
CA ILE A 72 -8.25 -7.07 -5.05
C ILE A 72 -8.43 -8.49 -4.50
N ASN A 73 -9.63 -9.04 -4.63
CA ASN A 73 -9.92 -10.40 -4.17
C ASN A 73 -9.52 -11.41 -5.26
N LEU A 74 -8.58 -12.31 -4.94
CA LEU A 74 -8.09 -13.33 -5.88
C LEU A 74 -9.11 -14.45 -6.12
N LYS A 75 -10.10 -14.61 -5.22
CA LYS A 75 -11.22 -15.55 -5.40
C LYS A 75 -12.31 -15.01 -6.34
N GLN A 76 -12.29 -13.72 -6.66
CA GLN A 76 -13.30 -13.08 -7.50
C GLN A 76 -12.63 -12.27 -8.61
N LEU A 77 -12.28 -12.97 -9.70
CA LEU A 77 -11.58 -12.39 -10.83
C LEU A 77 -12.49 -11.95 -11.99
N ASP A 78 -13.80 -12.25 -11.96
CA ASP A 78 -14.72 -11.81 -13.01
C ASP A 78 -15.97 -11.08 -12.45
N PRO A 79 -16.07 -9.74 -12.58
CA PRO A 79 -15.00 -8.84 -13.00
C PRO A 79 -14.03 -8.54 -11.84
N ILE A 80 -12.73 -8.40 -12.15
CA ILE A 80 -11.73 -7.92 -11.19
C ILE A 80 -12.12 -6.52 -10.72
N LYS A 81 -12.19 -6.31 -9.40
CA LYS A 81 -12.51 -5.00 -8.79
C LYS A 81 -11.50 -4.64 -7.71
N ILE A 82 -11.14 -3.34 -7.68
CA ILE A 82 -10.48 -2.72 -6.54
C ILE A 82 -11.55 -2.17 -5.59
N THR A 83 -11.40 -2.45 -4.30
CA THR A 83 -12.31 -1.94 -3.27
C THR A 83 -12.13 -0.45 -2.99
N ASN A 84 -13.14 0.19 -2.40
CA ASN A 84 -13.03 1.60 -1.96
C ASN A 84 -12.00 1.79 -0.84
N GLY A 85 -11.66 0.71 -0.16
CA GLY A 85 -10.70 0.62 0.92
C GLY A 85 -11.34 0.66 2.31
N ALA A 86 -10.55 0.30 3.31
CA ALA A 86 -10.93 0.29 4.73
C ALA A 86 -9.69 0.52 5.61
N LEU A 87 -9.88 0.92 6.86
CA LEU A 87 -8.78 1.21 7.78
C LEU A 87 -8.24 -0.09 8.39
N LEU A 88 -6.93 -0.34 8.34
CA LEU A 88 -6.32 -1.47 9.04
C LEU A 88 -6.32 -1.22 10.55
N CYS A 89 -6.99 -2.11 11.30
CA CYS A 89 -7.11 -2.01 12.75
C CYS A 89 -6.33 -3.10 13.48
N ASP A 90 -6.29 -4.31 12.94
CA ASP A 90 -5.63 -5.43 13.57
C ASP A 90 -5.13 -6.44 12.52
N ILE A 91 -4.09 -7.21 12.88
CA ILE A 91 -3.52 -8.29 12.08
C ILE A 91 -3.48 -9.52 12.97
N LYS A 92 -4.28 -10.53 12.63
CA LYS A 92 -4.40 -11.78 13.39
C LYS A 92 -3.64 -12.88 12.70
N ILE A 93 -2.55 -13.31 13.31
CA ILE A 93 -1.78 -14.48 12.88
C ILE A 93 -2.40 -15.71 13.55
N THR A 94 -2.88 -16.64 12.73
CA THR A 94 -3.47 -17.91 13.18
C THR A 94 -2.72 -19.08 12.55
N SER A 95 -2.95 -20.30 13.03
CA SER A 95 -2.40 -21.52 12.43
C SER A 95 -2.74 -21.69 10.95
N ASN A 96 -3.83 -21.07 10.48
CA ASN A 96 -4.35 -21.21 9.13
C ASN A 96 -3.94 -20.04 8.21
N GLY A 97 -3.05 -19.15 8.69
CA GLY A 97 -2.57 -17.98 7.96
C GLY A 97 -2.88 -16.67 8.67
N CYS A 98 -2.71 -15.57 7.92
CA CYS A 98 -2.83 -14.22 8.43
C CYS A 98 -4.14 -13.57 8.00
N SER A 99 -4.86 -13.00 8.95
CA SER A 99 -6.11 -12.27 8.74
C SER A 99 -5.94 -10.79 9.01
N LEU A 100 -6.31 -9.94 8.06
CA LEU A 100 -6.40 -8.49 8.25
C LEU A 100 -7.79 -8.12 8.76
N VAL A 101 -7.86 -7.41 9.88
CA VAL A 101 -9.10 -6.86 10.40
C VAL A 101 -9.16 -5.39 10.03
N LEU A 102 -10.12 -5.06 9.16
CA LEU A 102 -10.32 -3.72 8.62
C LEU A 102 -11.61 -3.11 9.16
N LYS A 103 -11.58 -1.82 9.51
CA LYS A 103 -12.77 -1.03 9.82
C LYS A 103 -13.21 -0.27 8.57
N SER A 104 -14.41 -0.57 8.09
CA SER A 104 -15.02 0.15 6.97
C SER A 104 -15.58 1.50 7.40
N PHE A 105 -15.92 2.34 6.42
CA PHE A 105 -16.50 3.66 6.67
C PHE A 105 -17.89 3.61 7.34
N ASN A 106 -18.65 2.53 7.13
CA ASN A 106 -19.92 2.29 7.82
C ASN A 106 -19.75 1.58 9.18
N THR A 107 -18.59 1.72 9.81
CA THR A 107 -18.24 1.19 11.15
C THR A 107 -18.24 -0.33 11.31
N ASN A 108 -18.47 -1.09 10.24
CA ASN A 108 -18.39 -2.55 10.27
C ASN A 108 -16.93 -3.01 10.23
N PHE A 109 -16.68 -4.17 10.85
CA PHE A 109 -15.40 -4.84 10.74
C PHE A 109 -15.47 -5.89 9.64
N ILE A 110 -14.45 -5.90 8.78
CA ILE A 110 -14.28 -6.87 7.71
C ILE A 110 -12.98 -7.60 8.00
N THR A 111 -13.02 -8.93 7.98
CA THR A 111 -11.81 -9.75 8.11
C THR A 111 -11.48 -10.34 6.74
N LEU A 112 -10.22 -10.20 6.32
CA LEU A 112 -9.74 -10.72 5.04
C LEU A 112 -8.54 -11.63 5.25
N ASN A 113 -8.47 -12.75 4.54
CA ASN A 113 -7.28 -13.57 4.50
C ASN A 113 -6.23 -12.91 3.60
N PHE A 114 -5.05 -12.62 4.14
CA PHE A 114 -3.95 -11.98 3.42
C PHE A 114 -3.54 -12.77 2.16
N ASN A 115 -3.57 -14.09 2.23
CA ASN A 115 -3.14 -14.97 1.13
C ASN A 115 -4.13 -15.01 -0.05
N GLU A 116 -5.34 -14.47 0.14
CA GLU A 116 -6.43 -14.55 -0.84
C GLU A 116 -6.70 -13.20 -1.51
N ILE A 117 -5.87 -12.19 -1.23
CA ILE A 117 -6.03 -10.83 -1.72
C ILE A 117 -4.69 -10.24 -2.15
N ILE A 118 -4.73 -9.32 -3.11
CA ILE A 118 -3.61 -8.39 -3.36
C ILE A 118 -3.87 -7.13 -2.57
N VAL A 119 -2.89 -6.71 -1.76
CA VAL A 119 -3.02 -5.61 -0.81
C VAL A 119 -2.30 -4.36 -1.31
N PHE A 120 -2.99 -3.22 -1.23
CA PHE A 120 -2.43 -1.90 -1.48
C PHE A 120 -2.62 -1.00 -0.28
N GLN A 121 -1.52 -0.49 0.28
CA GLN A 121 -1.52 0.40 1.44
C GLN A 121 -1.35 1.86 1.02
N LYS A 122 -2.15 2.77 1.60
CA LYS A 122 -2.02 4.21 1.37
C LYS A 122 -0.75 4.73 2.02
N ILE A 123 0.09 5.39 1.24
CA ILE A 123 1.27 6.10 1.71
C ILE A 123 0.80 7.38 2.42
N SER A 124 1.33 7.61 3.62
CA SER A 124 1.05 8.80 4.40
C SER A 124 1.74 10.04 3.84
N ASP A 125 1.34 11.21 4.35
CA ASP A 125 1.89 12.47 3.84
C ASP A 125 3.35 12.68 4.30
N GLU A 126 3.71 12.23 5.50
CA GLU A 126 5.09 12.19 5.99
C GLU A 126 5.97 11.30 5.09
N GLU A 127 5.53 10.06 4.86
CA GLU A 127 6.21 9.10 3.99
C GLU A 127 6.38 9.64 2.56
N LYS A 128 5.38 10.35 2.01
CA LYS A 128 5.51 11.00 0.69
C LYS A 128 6.58 12.08 0.67
N ILE A 129 6.77 12.80 1.78
CA ILE A 129 7.79 13.84 1.88
C ILE A 129 9.18 13.21 1.92
N ILE A 130 9.35 12.14 2.71
CA ILE A 130 10.59 11.35 2.76
C ILE A 130 10.91 10.80 1.35
N LEU A 131 9.96 10.14 0.70
CA LEU A 131 10.14 9.58 -0.64
C LEU A 131 10.55 10.63 -1.69
N LYS A 132 10.03 11.86 -1.58
CA LYS A 132 10.43 12.96 -2.46
C LYS A 132 11.84 13.47 -2.17
N ALA A 133 12.24 13.47 -0.90
CA ALA A 133 13.60 13.85 -0.51
C ALA A 133 14.61 12.81 -1.00
N VAL A 134 14.32 11.51 -0.83
CA VAL A 134 15.14 10.42 -1.37
C VAL A 134 15.25 10.52 -2.89
N ASP A 135 14.14 10.70 -3.61
CA ASP A 135 14.14 10.87 -5.08
C ASP A 135 14.92 12.11 -5.55
N TYR A 136 14.98 13.18 -4.73
CA TYR A 136 15.79 14.35 -5.02
C TYR A 136 17.29 14.07 -4.85
N LEU A 137 17.67 13.33 -3.80
CA LEU A 137 19.06 12.94 -3.53
C LEU A 137 19.58 11.96 -4.59
N ASP A 138 18.77 10.98 -4.99
CA ASP A 138 19.11 10.01 -6.03
C ASP A 138 19.37 10.66 -7.40
N LYS A 139 18.74 11.81 -7.70
CA LYS A 139 18.91 12.54 -8.96
C LYS A 139 20.15 13.45 -9.00
N GLN A 140 20.78 13.69 -7.85
CA GLN A 140 22.02 14.47 -7.79
C GLN A 140 23.28 13.60 -7.93
N ASN A 141 23.13 12.28 -7.83
CA ASN A 141 24.15 11.29 -8.14
C ASN A 141 23.99 10.76 -9.57
#